data_AF-A0A6G0XZZ8-F1
#
_entry.id   AF-A0A6G0XZZ8-F1
#
_cell.length_a   1.000
_cell.length_b   1.000
_cell.length_c   1.000
_cell.angle_alpha   90.00
_cell.angle_beta   90.00
_cell.angle_gamma   90.00
#
_symmetry.space_group_name_H-M   'P 1'
#
loop_
_entity.id
_entity.type
_entity.pdbx_description
1 polymer ?
#
loop_
_entity_poly.entity_id
_entity_poly.type
_entity_poly.pdbx_seq_one_letter_code
_entity_poly.pdbx_strand_id
1 'polypeptide(L)'
;MAPSNTDLAEGIRKRGVVKGKLTRFGSFFDTFQRNEKRNYTELKLRLDKLETLFDEFDVVQTDIEGLDESGSQQEERIKFENELLHRSKPRGQHLALAIDVLNLTI
;
A
#
# COMPACT_ATOMS: atom_id res chain seq x y z
N MET A 1 -18.96 -13.08 -21.69
CA MET A 1 -19.48 -13.79 -20.49
C MET A 1 -19.76 -12.74 -19.45
N ALA A 2 -20.93 -12.76 -18.80
CA ALA A 2 -21.17 -11.89 -17.66
C ALA A 2 -20.20 -12.28 -16.52
N PRO A 3 -19.62 -11.31 -15.80
CA PRO A 3 -18.75 -11.63 -14.68
C PRO A 3 -19.48 -12.49 -13.65
N SER A 4 -18.83 -13.55 -13.19
CA SER A 4 -19.44 -14.47 -12.21
C SER A 4 -19.19 -13.95 -10.80
N ASN A 5 -20.11 -14.21 -9.86
CA ASN A 5 -19.91 -13.91 -8.44
C ASN A 5 -18.59 -14.48 -7.88
N THR A 6 -18.04 -15.51 -8.51
CA THR A 6 -16.75 -16.12 -8.23
C THR A 6 -15.57 -15.19 -8.48
N ASP A 7 -15.63 -14.40 -9.57
CA ASP A 7 -14.54 -13.50 -9.98
C ASP A 7 -14.41 -12.32 -9.01
N LEU A 8 -15.55 -11.77 -8.58
CA LEU A 8 -15.59 -10.73 -7.56
C LEU A 8 -15.04 -11.24 -6.22
N ALA A 9 -15.44 -12.43 -5.78
CA ALA A 9 -14.96 -13.03 -4.55
C ALA A 9 -13.45 -13.32 -4.60
N GLU A 10 -12.91 -13.72 -5.75
CA GLU A 10 -11.48 -13.88 -5.97
C GLU A 10 -10.75 -12.53 -5.93
N GLY A 11 -11.28 -11.50 -6.58
CA GLY A 11 -10.76 -10.14 -6.53
C GLY A 11 -10.64 -9.63 -5.09
N ILE A 12 -11.72 -9.71 -4.31
CA ILE A 12 -11.73 -9.31 -2.89
C ILE A 12 -10.65 -10.06 -2.09
N ARG A 13 -10.46 -11.35 -2.35
CA ARG A 13 -9.41 -12.15 -1.70
C ARG A 13 -8.01 -11.68 -2.08
N LYS A 14 -7.75 -11.43 -3.36
CA LYS A 14 -6.47 -10.89 -3.86
C LYS A 14 -6.18 -9.53 -3.22
N ARG A 15 -7.16 -8.63 -3.19
CA ARG A 15 -7.04 -7.33 -2.52
C ARG A 15 -6.62 -7.50 -1.06
N GLY A 16 -7.28 -8.38 -0.32
CA GLY A 16 -6.93 -8.67 1.08
C GLY A 16 -5.47 -9.12 1.26
N VAL A 17 -4.96 -9.96 0.35
CA VAL A 17 -3.56 -10.41 0.37
C VAL A 17 -2.61 -9.22 0.12
N VAL A 18 -2.86 -8.40 -0.89
CA VAL A 18 -2.03 -7.23 -1.20
C VAL A 18 -2.03 -6.22 -0.06
N LYS A 19 -3.21 -5.88 0.49
CA LYS A 19 -3.34 -5.02 1.69
C LYS A 19 -2.52 -5.56 2.87
N GLY A 20 -2.50 -6.88 3.06
CA GLY A 20 -1.70 -7.54 4.09
C GLY A 20 -0.20 -7.33 3.90
N LYS A 21 0.30 -7.45 2.66
CA LYS A 21 1.72 -7.19 2.33
C LYS A 21 2.08 -5.71 2.56
N LEU A 22 1.23 -4.79 2.10
CA LEU A 22 1.39 -3.34 2.28
C LEU A 22 1.39 -2.93 3.77
N THR A 23 0.48 -3.49 4.57
CA THR A 23 0.43 -3.22 6.02
C THR A 23 1.68 -3.71 6.75
N ARG A 24 2.24 -4.86 6.36
CA ARG A 24 3.48 -5.38 6.93
C ARG A 24 4.68 -4.46 6.69
N PHE A 25 4.70 -3.72 5.59
CA PHE A 25 5.71 -2.68 5.37
C PHE A 25 5.60 -1.57 6.43
N GLY A 26 4.39 -1.12 6.75
CA GLY A 26 4.17 -0.13 7.82
C GLY A 26 4.75 -0.61 9.16
N SER A 27 4.51 -1.86 9.55
CA SER A 27 5.10 -2.45 10.77
C SER A 27 6.63 -2.54 10.73
N PHE A 28 7.20 -2.84 9.56
CA PHE A 28 8.65 -2.79 9.36
C PHE A 28 9.17 -1.36 9.54
N PHE A 29 8.53 -0.38 8.91
CA PHE A 29 8.96 1.01 8.95
C PHE A 29 8.91 1.59 10.36
N ASP A 30 7.85 1.30 11.11
CA ASP A 30 7.73 1.61 12.54
C ASP A 30 8.94 1.09 13.34
N THR A 31 9.37 -0.14 13.04
CA THR A 31 10.52 -0.77 13.71
C THR A 31 11.84 -0.16 13.25
N PHE A 32 11.99 0.11 11.96
CA PHE A 32 13.15 0.77 11.36
C PHE A 32 13.38 2.17 11.96
N GLN A 33 12.32 2.95 12.16
CA GLN A 33 12.42 4.30 12.74
C GLN A 33 12.97 4.28 14.17
N ARG A 34 12.57 3.28 14.97
CA ARG A 34 13.00 3.12 16.37
C ARG A 34 14.35 2.43 16.53
N ASN A 35 14.89 1.82 15.47
CA ASN A 35 16.18 1.14 15.52
C ASN A 35 17.32 2.14 15.33
N GLU A 36 18.30 2.15 16.25
CA GLU A 36 19.50 2.99 16.14
C GLU A 36 20.42 2.55 15.00
N LYS A 37 20.47 1.24 14.69
CA LYS A 37 21.24 0.66 13.59
C LYS A 37 20.35 0.46 12.37
N ARG A 38 20.00 1.56 11.71
CA ARG A 38 19.15 1.57 10.51
C ARG A 38 19.85 0.93 9.32
N ASN A 39 19.22 -0.08 8.73
CA ASN A 39 19.65 -0.69 7.47
C ASN A 39 18.97 -0.01 6.28
N TYR A 40 19.59 1.05 5.74
CA TYR A 40 19.04 1.81 4.62
C TYR A 40 19.00 1.00 3.30
N THR A 41 19.85 -0.01 3.14
CA THR A 41 19.81 -0.91 1.98
C THR A 41 18.53 -1.75 2.00
N GLU A 42 18.19 -2.33 3.16
CA GLU A 42 16.93 -3.07 3.32
C GLU A 42 15.71 -2.16 3.17
N LEU A 43 15.77 -0.93 3.71
CA LEU A 43 14.69 0.04 3.52
C LEU A 43 14.44 0.31 2.03
N LYS A 44 15.51 0.57 1.25
CA LYS A 44 15.39 0.83 -0.19
C LYS A 44 14.75 -0.35 -0.93
N LEU A 45 15.25 -1.56 -0.72
CA LEU A 45 14.69 -2.77 -1.34
C LEU A 45 13.21 -2.99 -1.01
N ARG A 46 12.80 -2.65 0.21
CA ARG A 46 11.41 -2.76 0.64
C ARG A 46 10.53 -1.63 0.09
N LEU A 47 11.07 -0.44 -0.13
CA LEU A 47 10.38 0.67 -0.80
C LEU A 47 10.12 0.36 -2.28
N ASP A 48 11.12 -0.16 -3.00
CA ASP A 48 10.96 -0.57 -4.40
C ASP A 48 9.86 -1.64 -4.51
N LYS A 49 9.84 -2.60 -3.59
CA LYS A 49 8.77 -3.60 -3.51
C LYS A 49 7.42 -3.00 -3.14
N LEU A 50 7.39 -1.94 -2.33
CA LEU A 50 6.16 -1.28 -1.91
C LEU A 50 5.46 -0.65 -3.11
N GLU A 51 6.20 0.00 -4.00
CA GLU A 51 5.68 0.58 -5.25
C GLU A 51 5.02 -0.48 -6.12
N THR A 52 5.70 -1.61 -6.36
CA THR A 52 5.10 -2.74 -7.11
C THR A 52 3.83 -3.29 -6.45
N LEU A 53 3.74 -3.28 -5.12
CA LEU A 53 2.55 -3.73 -4.39
C LEU A 53 1.40 -2.72 -4.47
N PHE A 54 1.69 -1.44 -4.65
CA PHE A 54 0.68 -0.42 -4.94
C PHE A 54 0.08 -0.65 -6.32
N ASP A 55 0.91 -0.85 -7.33
CA ASP A 55 0.43 -1.18 -8.67
C ASP A 55 -0.43 -2.45 -8.68
N GLU A 56 -0.01 -3.49 -7.93
CA GLU A 56 -0.79 -4.73 -7.76
C GLU A 56 -2.15 -4.46 -7.09
N PHE A 57 -2.19 -3.57 -6.09
CA PHE A 57 -3.43 -3.17 -5.43
C PHE A 57 -4.36 -2.43 -6.40
N ASP A 58 -3.83 -1.47 -7.15
CA ASP A 58 -4.61 -0.63 -8.05
C ASP A 58 -5.27 -1.46 -9.15
N VAL A 59 -4.52 -2.37 -9.77
CA VAL A 59 -5.06 -3.29 -10.78
C VAL A 59 -6.19 -4.13 -10.19
N VAL A 60 -5.96 -4.79 -9.05
CA VAL A 60 -6.96 -5.66 -8.42
C VAL A 60 -8.20 -4.86 -7.99
N GLN A 61 -8.01 -3.64 -7.48
CA GLN A 61 -9.10 -2.79 -7.04
C GLN A 61 -9.92 -2.28 -8.24
N THR A 62 -9.27 -1.90 -9.35
CA THR A 62 -9.96 -1.53 -10.59
C THR A 62 -10.74 -2.70 -11.18
N ASP A 63 -10.18 -3.91 -11.15
CA ASP A 63 -10.91 -5.12 -11.57
C ASP A 63 -12.16 -5.34 -10.71
N ILE A 64 -12.05 -5.21 -9.38
CA ILE A 64 -13.20 -5.31 -8.46
C ILE A 64 -14.24 -4.25 -8.78
N GLU A 65 -13.85 -3.00 -8.98
CA GLU A 65 -14.75 -1.88 -9.30
C GLU A 65 -15.46 -2.07 -10.65
N GLY A 66 -14.83 -2.77 -11.60
CA GLY A 66 -15.47 -3.17 -12.86
C GLY A 66 -16.44 -4.36 -12.73
N LEU A 67 -16.30 -5.17 -11.66
CA LEU A 67 -17.19 -6.29 -11.35
C LEU A 67 -18.33 -5.90 -10.39
N ASP A 68 -18.09 -4.88 -9.57
CA ASP A 68 -18.99 -4.32 -8.56
C ASP A 68 -18.91 -2.78 -8.59
N GLU A 69 -19.84 -2.18 -9.32
CA GLU A 69 -19.95 -0.73 -9.50
C GLU A 69 -20.53 -0.02 -8.25
N SER A 70 -20.72 -0.71 -7.13
CA SER A 70 -21.17 -0.08 -5.90
C SER A 70 -20.15 0.94 -5.38
N GLY A 71 -20.65 2.05 -4.82
CA GLY A 71 -19.79 3.04 -4.17
C GLY A 71 -18.93 2.48 -3.04
N SER A 72 -19.29 1.32 -2.48
CA SER A 72 -18.55 0.67 -1.41
C SER A 72 -17.13 0.25 -1.82
N GLN A 73 -16.90 -0.12 -3.08
CA GLN A 73 -15.56 -0.48 -3.55
C GLN A 73 -14.68 0.77 -3.69
N GLN A 74 -15.23 1.86 -4.21
CA GLN A 74 -14.54 3.15 -4.29
C GLN A 74 -14.20 3.70 -2.89
N GLU A 75 -15.11 3.57 -1.93
CA GLU A 75 -14.87 3.93 -0.52
C GLU A 75 -13.73 3.09 0.10
N GLU A 76 -13.66 1.80 -0.22
CA GLU A 76 -12.59 0.91 0.26
C GLU A 76 -11.21 1.32 -0.28
N ARG A 77 -11.11 1.73 -1.55
CA ARG A 77 -9.90 2.31 -2.14
C ARG A 77 -9.46 3.54 -1.35
N ILE A 78 -10.33 4.53 -1.26
CA ILE A 78 -10.06 5.80 -0.58
C ILE A 78 -9.64 5.57 0.86
N LYS A 79 -10.36 4.69 1.57
CA LYS A 79 -10.04 4.36 2.97
C LYS A 79 -8.66 3.75 3.10
N PHE A 80 -8.32 2.77 2.26
CA PHE A 80 -7.05 2.09 2.37
C PHE A 80 -5.85 2.97 1.98
N GLU A 81 -5.96 3.73 0.89
CA GLU A 81 -4.94 4.70 0.50
C GLU A 81 -4.68 5.72 1.60
N ASN A 82 -5.76 6.25 2.21
CA ASN A 82 -5.63 7.15 3.36
C ASN A 82 -4.94 6.46 4.54
N GLU A 83 -5.39 5.27 4.96
CA GLU A 83 -4.78 4.55 6.09
C GLU A 83 -3.28 4.33 5.88
N LEU A 84 -2.87 4.01 4.66
CA LEU A 84 -1.47 3.77 4.36
C LEU A 84 -0.66 5.07 4.28
N LEU A 85 -1.17 6.11 3.61
CA LEU A 85 -0.52 7.42 3.56
C LEU A 85 -0.35 8.03 4.96
N HIS A 86 -1.33 7.87 5.84
CA HIS A 86 -1.25 8.34 7.22
C HIS A 86 -0.23 7.54 8.05
N ARG A 87 -0.07 6.22 7.80
CA ARG A 87 0.96 5.40 8.46
C ARG A 87 2.37 5.70 7.98
N SER A 88 2.52 6.10 6.72
CA SER A 88 3.80 6.52 6.15
C SER A 88 4.24 7.92 6.60
N LYS A 89 3.32 8.72 7.17
CA LYS A 89 3.66 10.00 7.80
C LYS A 89 4.25 9.75 9.19
N PRO A 90 5.45 10.26 9.51
CA PRO A 90 5.86 10.40 10.89
C PRO A 90 4.78 11.19 11.65
N ARG A 91 4.44 10.78 12.87
CA ARG A 91 3.53 11.54 13.74
C ARG A 91 4.20 12.88 14.08
N GLY A 92 3.96 13.88 13.23
CA GLY A 92 4.63 15.17 13.25
C GLY A 92 5.42 15.41 11.96
N GLN A 93 4.91 16.35 11.16
CA GLN A 93 5.55 17.01 10.01
C GLN A 93 5.44 16.35 8.62
N HIS A 94 5.58 17.25 7.64
CA HIS A 94 5.16 17.22 6.24
C HIS A 94 5.53 15.98 5.43
N LEU A 95 4.71 15.73 4.40
CA LEU A 95 4.83 14.70 3.35
C LEU A 95 6.01 14.99 2.39
N ALA A 96 7.15 15.40 2.92
CA ALA A 96 8.36 15.65 2.15
C ALA A 96 9.41 14.54 2.40
N LEU A 97 9.38 13.87 3.56
CA LEU A 97 10.52 13.06 4.02
C LEU A 97 10.69 11.67 3.39
N ALA A 98 9.69 11.04 2.76
CA ALA A 98 9.92 9.72 2.14
C ALA A 98 10.63 9.85 0.78
N ILE A 99 10.33 10.91 0.02
CA ILE A 99 11.00 11.25 -1.23
C ILE A 99 12.29 12.04 -0.94
N ASP A 100 12.30 12.94 0.05
CA ASP A 100 13.50 13.72 0.39
C ASP A 100 14.61 12.88 1.04
N VAL A 101 14.29 11.82 1.79
CA VAL A 101 15.33 10.90 2.32
C VAL A 101 16.01 10.11 1.20
N LEU A 102 15.33 9.89 0.06
CA LEU A 102 15.94 9.29 -1.14
C LEU A 102 16.70 10.33 -1.99
N ASN A 103 16.24 11.58 -2.03
CA ASN A 103 16.86 12.65 -2.83
C ASN A 103 18.01 13.40 -2.13
N LEU A 104 18.24 13.21 -0.83
CA LEU A 104 19.35 13.83 -0.09
C LEU A 104 20.54 12.89 0.18
N THR A 105 20.58 11.71 -0.42
CA THR A 105 21.73 10.79 -0.28
C THR A 105 22.03 10.00 -1.56
N ILE A 106 22.03 10.70 -2.70
CA ILE A 106 22.79 10.35 -3.92
C ILE A 106 23.48 11.61 -4.41
#